data_AF-A0A7X3WLT9-F1
#
_entry.id   AF-A0A7X3WLT9-F1
#
_cell.length_a   1.000
_cell.length_b   1.000
_cell.length_c   1.000
_cell.angle_alpha   90.00
_cell.angle_beta   90.00
_cell.angle_gamma   90.00
#
_symmetry.space_group_name_H-M   'P 1'
#
loop_
_entity.id
_entity.type
_entity.pdbx_description
1 polymer ?
#
loop_
_entity_poly.entity_id
_entity_poly.type
_entity_poly.pdbx_seq_one_letter_code
_entity_poly.pdbx_strand_id
1 'polypeptide(L)'
;MISTFLELGNSTSRNLEFSHRPDVQVSYGEETITESNLLEIRRRHENRITLHTFSKQKEAKVGADWEWHIVGHWRTLKMRVQAKRLYSNNLLRVRHKVGSLGKQQRDLLIQGAQKDGVKPLYCI
;
A
#
# COMPACT_ATOMS: atom_id res chain seq x y z
N MET A 1 -14.74 -4.07 10.95
CA MET A 1 -13.36 -3.88 10.44
C MET A 1 -13.12 -4.75 9.22
N ILE A 2 -13.26 -6.08 9.29
CA ILE A 2 -13.14 -6.98 8.12
C ILE A 2 -14.10 -6.59 6.99
N SER A 3 -15.37 -6.30 7.31
CA SER A 3 -16.36 -5.83 6.33
C SER A 3 -15.89 -4.61 5.53
N THR A 4 -15.25 -3.64 6.20
CA THR A 4 -14.70 -2.45 5.54
C THR A 4 -13.66 -2.80 4.49
N PHE A 5 -12.71 -3.70 4.80
CA PHE A 5 -11.70 -4.09 3.81
C PHE A 5 -12.31 -4.82 2.61
N LEU A 6 -13.31 -5.68 2.83
CA LEU A 6 -14.01 -6.38 1.75
C LEU A 6 -14.85 -5.42 0.89
N GLU A 7 -15.56 -4.48 1.51
CA GLU A 7 -16.34 -3.47 0.82
C GLU A 7 -15.46 -2.56 -0.04
N LEU A 8 -14.36 -2.06 0.52
CA LEU A 8 -13.43 -1.20 -0.21
C LEU A 8 -12.68 -1.94 -1.32
N GLY A 9 -12.30 -3.20 -1.08
CA GLY A 9 -11.73 -4.07 -2.11
C GLY A 9 -12.70 -4.25 -3.28
N ASN A 10 -13.94 -4.65 -3.01
CA ASN A 10 -14.97 -4.81 -4.04
C ASN A 10 -15.28 -3.49 -4.78
N SER A 11 -15.37 -2.37 -4.06
CA SER A 11 -15.58 -1.04 -4.67
C SER A 11 -14.40 -0.64 -5.57
N THR A 12 -13.17 -0.87 -5.11
CA THR A 12 -11.95 -0.57 -5.87
C THR A 12 -11.90 -1.40 -7.15
N SER A 13 -12.19 -2.70 -7.07
CA SER A 13 -12.22 -3.59 -8.22
C SER A 13 -13.24 -3.14 -9.27
N ARG A 14 -14.46 -2.78 -8.85
CA ARG A 14 -15.51 -2.28 -9.76
C ARG A 14 -15.13 -0.95 -10.40
N ASN A 15 -14.56 -0.04 -9.63
CA ASN A 15 -14.10 1.26 -10.16
C ASN A 15 -12.95 1.09 -11.15
N LEU A 16 -12.04 0.15 -10.87
CA LEU A 16 -10.94 -0.17 -11.76
C LEU A 16 -11.45 -0.75 -13.08
N GLU A 17 -12.35 -1.75 -13.02
CA GLU A 17 -12.99 -2.30 -14.21
C GLU A 17 -13.71 -1.22 -15.03
N PHE A 18 -14.47 -0.35 -14.36
CA PHE A 18 -15.16 0.76 -15.01
C PHE A 18 -14.18 1.75 -15.69
N SER A 19 -13.07 2.07 -15.03
CA SER A 19 -12.05 2.98 -15.57
C SER A 19 -11.34 2.47 -16.82
N HIS A 20 -11.38 1.15 -17.06
CA HIS A 20 -10.78 0.53 -18.25
C HIS A 20 -11.72 0.49 -19.46
N ARG A 21 -12.96 0.98 -19.33
CA ARG A 21 -13.91 1.01 -20.44
C ARG A 21 -13.51 2.06 -21.48
N PRO A 22 -13.71 1.80 -22.79
CA PRO A 22 -13.31 2.72 -23.85
C PRO A 22 -13.98 4.10 -23.80
N ASP A 23 -15.18 4.18 -23.22
CA ASP A 23 -15.99 5.40 -23.07
C ASP A 23 -15.63 6.21 -21.82
N VAL A 24 -14.78 5.67 -20.93
CA VAL A 24 -14.41 6.30 -19.66
C VAL A 24 -13.04 6.96 -19.79
N GLN A 25 -13.01 8.30 -19.81
CA GLN A 25 -11.79 9.10 -19.90
C GLN A 25 -11.27 9.55 -18.52
N VAL A 26 -11.42 8.71 -17.49
CA VAL A 26 -10.98 9.01 -16.13
C VAL A 26 -9.84 8.07 -15.74
N SER A 27 -8.70 8.65 -15.38
CA SER A 27 -7.57 7.88 -14.87
C SER A 27 -7.83 7.40 -13.45
N TYR A 28 -7.80 6.08 -13.24
CA TYR A 28 -7.85 5.46 -11.92
C TYR A 28 -6.51 4.77 -11.63
N GLY A 29 -5.57 5.59 -11.18
CA GLY A 29 -4.17 5.22 -10.95
C GLY A 29 -3.91 4.51 -9.62
N GLU A 30 -2.71 3.96 -9.48
CA GLU A 30 -2.25 3.25 -8.26
C GLU A 30 -2.26 4.17 -7.03
N GLU A 31 -1.79 5.40 -7.19
CA GLU A 31 -1.76 6.42 -6.14
C GLU A 31 -3.19 6.75 -5.68
N THR A 32 -4.11 7.04 -6.62
CA THR A 32 -5.51 7.34 -6.33
C THR A 32 -6.23 6.21 -5.59
N ILE A 33 -6.03 4.97 -6.05
CA ILE A 33 -6.60 3.77 -5.41
C ILE A 33 -6.11 3.64 -3.97
N THR A 34 -4.79 3.78 -3.78
CA THR A 34 -4.15 3.63 -2.47
C THR A 34 -4.62 4.72 -1.52
N GLU A 35 -4.53 5.99 -1.92
CA GLU A 35 -4.91 7.14 -1.09
C GLU A 35 -6.39 7.11 -0.72
N SER A 36 -7.28 6.80 -1.66
CA SER A 36 -8.73 6.75 -1.41
C SER A 36 -9.09 5.66 -0.40
N ASN A 37 -8.50 4.46 -0.54
CA ASN A 37 -8.74 3.35 0.38
C ASN A 37 -8.16 3.63 1.76
N LEU A 38 -6.94 4.17 1.85
CA LEU A 38 -6.31 4.53 3.12
C LEU A 38 -7.12 5.59 3.87
N LEU A 39 -7.55 6.64 3.16
CA LEU A 39 -8.39 7.68 3.74
C LEU A 39 -9.68 7.09 4.32
N GLU A 40 -10.37 6.24 3.56
CA GLU A 40 -11.64 5.68 3.97
C GLU A 40 -11.52 4.67 5.14
N ILE A 41 -10.44 3.88 5.16
CA ILE A 41 -10.09 3.03 6.30
C ILE A 41 -9.87 3.88 7.56
N ARG A 42 -9.08 4.97 7.45
CA ARG A 42 -8.81 5.86 8.58
C ARG A 42 -10.04 6.61 9.06
N ARG A 43 -10.95 6.97 8.16
CA ARG A 43 -12.21 7.63 8.49
C ARG A 43 -13.16 6.69 9.22
N ARG A 44 -13.28 5.44 8.78
CA ARG A 44 -14.20 4.44 9.38
C ARG A 44 -13.67 3.81 10.67
N HIS A 45 -12.35 3.83 10.88
CA HIS A 45 -11.70 3.18 12.03
C HIS A 45 -10.74 4.14 12.75
N GLU A 46 -11.13 5.39 12.93
CA GLU A 46 -10.26 6.46 13.43
C GLU A 46 -9.59 6.18 14.77
N ASN A 47 -10.27 5.45 15.67
CA ASN A 47 -9.77 5.10 17.00
C ASN A 47 -9.00 3.78 17.03
N ARG A 48 -8.91 3.08 15.89
CA ARG A 48 -8.31 1.73 15.82
C ARG A 48 -7.21 1.62 14.78
N ILE A 49 -7.13 2.55 13.82
CA ILE A 49 -6.14 2.53 12.75
C ILE A 49 -5.49 3.91 12.64
N THR A 50 -4.18 3.95 12.81
CA THR A 50 -3.34 5.11 12.47
C THR A 50 -2.51 4.78 11.23
N LEU A 51 -2.35 5.78 10.36
CA LEU A 51 -1.67 5.65 9.07
C LEU A 51 -0.56 6.69 8.96
N HIS A 52 0.57 6.28 8.40
CA HIS A 52 1.63 7.20 7.99
C HIS A 52 2.03 6.88 6.55
N THR A 53 1.77 7.80 5.62
CA THR A 53 2.23 7.68 4.23
C THR A 53 3.65 8.24 4.11
N PHE A 54 4.44 7.65 3.22
CA PHE A 54 5.77 8.16 2.92
C PHE A 54 5.71 9.04 1.66
N SER A 55 6.49 10.13 1.62
CA SER A 55 6.64 10.89 0.38
C SER A 55 7.55 10.11 -0.59
N LYS A 56 7.42 10.32 -1.92
CA LYS A 56 8.23 9.66 -2.96
C LYS A 56 9.74 9.66 -2.67
N GLN A 57 10.26 10.76 -2.12
CA GLN A 57 11.67 10.90 -1.74
C GLN A 57 12.07 9.97 -0.58
N LYS A 58 11.13 9.73 0.35
CA LYS A 58 11.31 8.86 1.51
C LYS A 58 11.04 7.40 1.15
N GLU A 59 10.09 7.12 0.26
CA GLU A 59 9.85 5.78 -0.31
C GLU A 59 11.10 5.21 -0.98
N ALA A 60 11.85 6.03 -1.72
CA ALA A 60 13.11 5.59 -2.33
C ALA A 60 14.17 5.14 -1.30
N LYS A 61 14.06 5.60 -0.05
CA LYS A 61 14.98 5.23 1.05
C LYS A 61 14.44 4.08 1.89
N VAL A 62 13.13 4.04 2.12
CA VAL A 62 12.45 3.12 3.04
C VAL A 62 11.94 1.87 2.31
N GLY A 63 11.62 1.98 1.02
CA GLY A 63 11.06 0.89 0.21
C GLY A 63 9.64 0.48 0.64
N ALA A 64 8.83 1.44 1.08
CA ALA A 64 7.45 1.21 1.51
C ALA A 64 6.59 2.43 1.15
N ASP A 65 5.32 2.21 0.82
CA ASP A 65 4.36 3.26 0.46
C ASP A 65 3.68 3.85 1.72
N TRP A 66 3.39 3.01 2.72
CA TRP A 66 2.83 3.47 4.00
C TRP A 66 3.12 2.54 5.19
N GLU A 67 2.79 3.01 6.40
CA GLU A 67 2.72 2.21 7.62
C GLU A 67 1.32 2.15 8.20
N TRP A 68 0.96 0.96 8.66
CA TRP A 68 -0.29 0.66 9.36
C TRP A 68 -0.02 0.39 10.83
N HIS A 69 -0.67 1.15 11.70
CA HIS A 69 -0.71 0.91 13.14
C HIS A 69 -2.14 0.52 13.52
N ILE A 70 -2.37 -0.78 13.71
CA ILE A 70 -3.66 -1.30 14.15
C ILE A 70 -3.63 -1.38 15.68
N VAL A 71 -4.39 -0.51 16.32
CA VAL A 71 -4.48 -0.39 17.78
C VAL A 71 -5.45 -1.44 18.31
N GLY A 72 -4.90 -2.47 18.95
CA GLY A 72 -5.65 -3.45 19.73
C GLY A 72 -5.78 -3.01 21.18
N HIS A 73 -6.53 -3.78 21.97
CA HIS A 73 -6.77 -3.46 23.38
C HIS A 73 -5.49 -3.47 24.23
N TRP A 74 -4.58 -4.42 23.96
CA TRP A 74 -3.34 -4.61 24.73
C TRP A 74 -2.06 -4.28 23.96
N ARG A 75 -2.12 -4.32 22.63
CA ARG A 75 -0.96 -4.19 21.74
C ARG A 75 -1.35 -3.50 20.45
N THR A 76 -0.39 -2.76 19.88
CA THR A 76 -0.51 -2.18 18.54
C THR A 76 0.27 -3.04 17.55
N LEU A 77 -0.40 -3.54 16.52
CA LEU A 77 0.25 -4.21 15.40
C LEU A 77 0.73 -3.15 14.42
N LYS A 78 2.05 -3.02 14.27
CA LYS A 78 2.68 -2.11 13.32
C LYS A 78 3.18 -2.87 12.09
N MET A 79 2.75 -2.43 10.92
CA MET A 79 3.15 -3.02 9.64
C MET A 79 3.66 -1.92 8.72
N ARG A 80 4.72 -2.22 7.98
CA ARG A 80 5.25 -1.39 6.90
C ARG A 80 4.88 -2.05 5.59
N VAL A 81 4.12 -1.34 4.76
CA VAL A 81 3.44 -1.91 3.60
C VAL A 81 4.03 -1.34 2.32
N GLN A 82 4.36 -2.22 1.39
CA GLN A 82 4.63 -1.88 0.00
C GLN A 82 3.55 -2.56 -0.86
N ALA A 83 2.78 -1.77 -1.59
CA ALA A 83 1.87 -2.20 -2.62
C ALA A 83 2.53 -2.11 -4.00
N LYS A 84 2.19 -3.06 -4.89
CA LYS A 84 2.50 -2.98 -6.33
C LYS A 84 1.36 -3.59 -7.12
N ARG A 85 1.03 -2.97 -8.26
CA ARG A 85 0.07 -3.55 -9.21
C ARG A 85 0.65 -4.73 -9.99
N LEU A 86 -0.19 -5.74 -10.21
CA LEU A 86 0.01 -6.75 -11.25
C LEU A 86 -0.31 -6.14 -12.62
N TYR A 87 0.61 -6.29 -13.56
CA TYR A 87 0.37 -5.94 -14.96
C TYR A 87 -0.34 -7.09 -15.68
N SER A 88 -1.07 -6.76 -16.75
CA SER A 88 -1.90 -7.68 -17.55
C SER A 88 -1.18 -8.89 -18.14
N ASN A 89 0.16 -8.86 -18.19
CA ASN A 89 1.01 -9.97 -18.59
C ASN A 89 1.39 -10.91 -17.42
N ASN A 90 0.74 -10.77 -16.25
CA ASN A 90 1.10 -11.42 -14.99
C ASN A 90 2.57 -11.20 -14.57
N LEU A 91 3.28 -10.24 -15.17
CA LEU A 91 4.65 -9.92 -14.79
C LEU A 91 4.62 -8.95 -13.63
N LEU A 92 4.84 -9.52 -12.45
CA LEU A 92 5.30 -8.80 -11.28
C LEU A 92 6.61 -8.06 -11.59
N ARG A 93 6.56 -6.73 -11.78
CA ARG A 93 7.76 -5.87 -11.74
C ARG A 93 8.22 -5.70 -10.28
N VAL A 94 8.51 -6.82 -9.62
CA VAL A 94 9.06 -6.87 -8.25
C VAL A 94 10.47 -6.30 -8.20
N ARG A 95 11.21 -6.36 -9.32
CA ARG A 95 12.59 -5.88 -9.43
C ARG A 95 12.63 -4.39 -9.78
N HIS A 96 12.29 -3.52 -8.84
CA HIS A 96 12.71 -2.13 -8.93
C HIS A 96 14.03 -1.99 -8.17
N LYS A 97 15.13 -1.81 -8.91
CA LYS A 97 16.43 -1.43 -8.33
C LYS A 97 16.30 0.03 -7.91
N VAL A 98 16.67 0.35 -6.67
CA VAL A 98 16.67 1.73 -6.19
C VAL A 98 18.12 2.20 -6.09
N GLY A 99 18.45 3.27 -6.82
CA GLY A 99 19.79 3.87 -6.88
C GLY A 99 20.81 3.12 -7.76
N SER A 100 21.96 3.76 -8.00
CA SER A 100 23.09 3.24 -8.79
C SER A 100 23.76 1.99 -8.20
N LEU A 101 23.43 1.64 -6.95
CA LEU A 101 24.02 0.54 -6.17
C LEU A 101 23.23 -0.78 -6.26
N GLY A 102 22.15 -0.85 -7.03
CA GLY A 102 21.48 -2.12 -7.34
C GLY A 102 20.76 -2.82 -6.17
N LYS A 103 20.52 -2.14 -5.04
CA LYS A 103 19.74 -2.70 -3.93
C LYS A 103 18.28 -2.90 -4.33
N GLN A 104 17.70 -4.05 -3.97
CA GLN A 104 16.30 -4.35 -4.25
C GLN A 104 15.41 -3.64 -3.24
N GLN A 105 14.33 -3.00 -3.71
CA GLN A 105 13.35 -2.30 -2.86
C GLN A 105 12.80 -3.18 -1.72
N ARG A 106 12.70 -4.50 -1.93
CA ARG A 106 12.27 -5.48 -0.91
C ARG A 106 13.26 -5.63 0.24
N ASP A 107 14.56 -5.54 -0.03
CA ASP A 107 15.59 -5.64 1.01
C ASP A 107 15.56 -4.40 1.91
N LEU A 108 15.29 -3.23 1.32
CA LEU A 108 15.08 -1.98 2.06
C LEU A 108 13.85 -2.07 2.96
N LEU A 109 12.73 -2.62 2.44
CA LEU A 109 11.52 -2.87 3.21
C LEU A 109 11.79 -3.77 4.43
N ILE A 110 12.42 -4.92 4.22
CA ILE A 110 12.67 -5.90 5.28
C ILE A 110 13.66 -5.33 6.30
N GLN A 111 14.80 -4.78 5.85
CA GLN A 111 15.83 -4.24 6.75
C GLN A 111 15.32 -3.03 7.54
N GLY A 112 14.60 -2.12 6.87
CA GLY A 112 14.01 -0.96 7.52
C GLY A 112 12.94 -1.39 8.54
N ALA A 113 12.06 -2.32 8.16
CA ALA A 113 11.00 -2.78 9.05
C ALA A 113 11.56 -3.50 10.30
N GLN A 114 12.57 -4.36 10.12
CA GLN A 114 13.25 -5.04 11.22
C GLN A 114 13.94 -4.06 12.17
N LYS A 115 14.63 -3.05 11.62
CA LYS A 115 15.30 -2.01 12.42
C LYS A 115 14.30 -1.23 13.28
N ASP A 116 13.12 -0.93 12.74
CA ASP A 116 12.11 -0.12 13.41
C ASP A 116 11.11 -0.97 14.24
N GLY A 117 11.32 -2.29 14.32
CA GLY A 117 10.47 -3.22 15.07
C GLY A 117 9.06 -3.39 14.49
N VAL A 118 8.87 -3.11 13.20
CA VAL A 118 7.59 -3.22 12.49
C VAL A 118 7.60 -4.43 11.54
N LYS A 119 6.42 -4.96 11.20
CA LYS A 119 6.31 -6.12 10.32
C LYS A 119 6.29 -5.69 8.85
N PRO A 120 7.19 -6.17 7.97
CA PRO A 120 7.11 -5.88 6.55
C PRO A 120 5.94 -6.64 5.91
N LEU A 121 5.16 -5.96 5.08
CA LEU A 121 4.05 -6.52 4.32
C LEU A 121 4.21 -6.13 2.84
N TYR A 122 4.06 -7.13 1.97
CA TYR A 122 4.11 -6.93 0.53
C TYR A 122 2.75 -7.27 -0.06
N CYS A 123 2.11 -6.30 -0.70
CA CYS A 123 0.79 -6.42 -1.31
C CYS A 123 0.91 -6.40 -2.83
N ILE A 124 0.17 -7.30 -3.48
CA ILE A 124 0.17 -7.56 -4.92
C ILE A 124 -1.26 -7.46 -5.43
#